data_AF-G2KP07-F1
#
_entry.id   AF-G2KP07-F1
#
_cell.length_a   1.000
_cell.length_b   1.000
_cell.length_c   1.000
_cell.angle_alpha   90.00
_cell.angle_beta   90.00
_cell.angle_gamma   90.00
#
_symmetry.space_group_name_H-M   'P 1'
#
loop_
_entity.id
_entity.type
_entity.pdbx_description
1 polymer ?
#
loop_
_entity_poly.entity_id
_entity_poly.type
_entity_poly.pdbx_seq_one_letter_code
_entity_poly.pdbx_strand_id
1 'polypeptide(L)'
;MNQRMATKDAVKIPDFIANPVTAGREDRYETVMIDVPKVLKSWQTSLFSYEWMLPDGRIKDAAELPEKEQPKRAEVEGKIASGAALEMPILGIGLMENIEIGSGRATFLTLAAHGIRTMPVHIPKSNQSEFKAFIAKV
;
A
#
# COMPACT_ATOMS: atom_id res chain seq x y z
N MET A 1 31.34 2.07 -24.90
CA MET A 1 30.23 1.14 -24.63
C MET A 1 29.32 1.83 -23.63
N ASN A 2 28.41 2.70 -24.08
CA ASN A 2 27.52 3.45 -23.19
C ASN A 2 26.33 2.57 -22.85
N GLN A 3 26.32 2.03 -21.63
CA GLN A 3 25.13 1.41 -21.06
C GLN A 3 24.06 2.50 -20.96
N ARG A 4 23.03 2.38 -21.80
CA ARG A 4 21.80 3.16 -21.68
C ARG A 4 21.20 2.82 -20.32
N MET A 5 21.13 3.83 -19.43
CA MET A 5 20.27 3.78 -18.27
C MET A 5 18.87 3.40 -18.76
N ALA A 6 18.36 2.25 -18.31
CA ALA A 6 16.98 1.88 -18.54
C ALA A 6 16.10 3.01 -18.01
N THR A 7 15.35 3.64 -18.91
CA THR A 7 14.25 4.51 -18.55
C THR A 7 13.37 3.73 -17.59
N LYS A 8 13.13 4.26 -16.38
CA LYS A 8 12.09 3.75 -15.49
C LYS A 8 10.77 3.90 -16.24
N ASP A 9 10.35 2.85 -16.95
CA ASP A 9 9.02 2.80 -17.53
C ASP A 9 8.03 3.04 -16.38
N ALA A 10 7.15 4.01 -16.56
CA ALA A 10 6.13 4.30 -15.56
C ALA A 10 5.32 3.01 -15.33
N VAL A 11 5.37 2.47 -14.12
CA VAL A 11 4.62 1.26 -13.77
C VAL A 11 3.14 1.53 -14.04
N LYS A 12 2.58 0.84 -15.02
CA LYS A 12 1.16 0.89 -15.29
C LYS A 12 0.45 0.18 -14.15
N ILE A 13 -0.22 0.95 -13.30
CA ILE A 13 -0.99 0.38 -12.19
C ILE A 13 -2.20 -0.36 -12.78
N PRO A 14 -2.42 -1.64 -12.41
CA PRO A 14 -3.63 -2.35 -12.78
C PRO A 14 -4.90 -1.73 -12.17
N ASP A 15 -6.05 -2.16 -12.66
CA ASP A 15 -7.33 -1.78 -12.06
C ASP A 15 -7.45 -2.29 -10.61
N PHE A 16 -8.19 -1.56 -9.79
CA PHE A 16 -8.47 -1.95 -8.41
C PHE A 16 -9.86 -2.58 -8.28
N ILE A 17 -9.93 -3.66 -7.51
CA ILE A 17 -11.18 -4.33 -7.13
C ILE A 17 -11.41 -4.23 -5.63
N ALA A 18 -12.68 -4.38 -5.21
CA ALA A 18 -13.04 -4.44 -3.80
C ALA A 18 -12.29 -5.57 -3.09
N ASN A 19 -11.83 -5.29 -1.88
CA ASN A 19 -11.17 -6.31 -1.08
C ASN A 19 -12.21 -7.34 -0.60
N PRO A 20 -12.02 -8.66 -0.79
CA PRO A 20 -12.98 -9.66 -0.34
C PRO A 20 -13.32 -9.59 1.17
N VAL A 21 -12.42 -9.03 1.99
CA VAL A 21 -12.63 -8.82 3.43
C VAL A 21 -13.79 -7.85 3.73
N THR A 22 -14.15 -6.97 2.80
CA THR A 22 -15.30 -6.06 2.96
C THR A 22 -16.63 -6.68 2.55
N ALA A 23 -16.64 -7.90 1.99
CA ALA A 23 -17.85 -8.54 1.49
C ALA A 23 -18.90 -8.74 2.61
N GLY A 24 -20.14 -8.35 2.33
CA GLY A 24 -21.25 -8.37 3.29
C GLY A 24 -21.17 -7.32 4.40
N ARG A 25 -20.23 -6.38 4.30
CA ARG A 25 -20.03 -5.24 5.23
C ARG A 25 -19.71 -3.96 4.47
N GLU A 26 -20.07 -3.89 3.20
CA GLU A 26 -19.72 -2.80 2.28
C GLU A 26 -20.27 -1.46 2.80
N ASP A 27 -21.39 -1.49 3.51
CA ASP A 27 -22.00 -0.33 4.17
C ASP A 27 -21.13 0.28 5.28
N ARG A 28 -20.16 -0.47 5.81
CA ARG A 28 -19.24 -0.03 6.88
C ARG A 28 -17.92 0.54 6.38
N TYR A 29 -17.63 0.38 5.09
CA TYR A 29 -16.42 0.88 4.47
C TYR A 29 -16.72 1.97 3.44
N GLU A 30 -15.75 2.84 3.20
CA GLU A 30 -15.76 3.77 2.08
C GLU A 30 -14.42 3.69 1.34
N THR A 31 -14.46 3.99 0.04
CA THR A 31 -13.23 4.09 -0.77
C THR A 31 -12.74 5.53 -0.78
N VAL A 32 -11.48 5.72 -0.42
CA VAL A 32 -10.81 7.03 -0.46
C VAL A 32 -9.50 6.95 -1.24
N MET A 33 -9.13 8.05 -1.89
CA MET A 33 -7.81 8.21 -2.50
C MET A 33 -6.84 8.76 -1.46
N ILE A 34 -5.80 8.00 -1.11
CA ILE A 34 -4.83 8.42 -0.08
C ILE A 34 -3.56 9.03 -0.66
N ASP A 35 -2.87 9.80 0.15
CA ASP A 35 -1.50 10.29 -0.02
C ASP A 35 -0.53 9.26 0.57
N VAL A 36 0.11 8.47 -0.31
CA VAL A 36 0.96 7.34 0.06
C VAL A 36 2.13 7.79 0.95
N PRO A 37 2.89 8.85 0.63
CA PRO A 37 3.93 9.36 1.53
C PRO A 37 3.47 9.65 2.96
N LYS A 38 2.30 10.27 3.14
CA LYS A 38 1.77 10.56 4.48
C LYS A 38 1.39 9.28 5.22
N VAL A 39 0.76 8.34 4.51
CA VAL A 39 0.41 7.04 5.08
C VAL A 39 1.66 6.28 5.51
N LEU A 40 2.71 6.20 4.67
CA LEU A 40 3.97 5.54 5.01
C LEU A 40 4.62 6.16 6.26
N LYS A 41 4.64 7.49 6.35
CA LYS A 41 5.18 8.20 7.51
C LYS A 41 4.46 7.83 8.80
N SER A 42 3.13 7.69 8.74
CA SER A 42 2.34 7.24 9.89
C SER A 42 2.54 5.75 10.17
N TRP A 43 2.51 4.90 9.15
CA TRP A 43 2.66 3.45 9.29
C TRP A 43 4.06 3.04 9.77
N GLN A 44 5.08 3.87 9.57
CA GLN A 44 6.44 3.62 10.06
C GLN A 44 6.48 3.40 11.58
N THR A 45 5.54 3.96 12.34
CA THR A 45 5.44 3.74 13.80
C THR A 45 4.71 2.45 14.17
N SER A 46 4.13 1.73 13.21
CA SER A 46 3.49 0.43 13.44
C SER A 46 4.49 -0.59 13.95
N LEU A 47 4.03 -1.49 14.82
CA LEU A 47 4.83 -2.62 15.31
C LEU A 47 5.27 -3.57 14.20
N PHE A 48 4.61 -3.54 13.03
CA PHE A 48 4.94 -4.39 11.90
C PHE A 48 5.75 -3.68 10.80
N SER A 49 6.09 -2.40 11.00
CA SER A 49 6.77 -1.61 9.97
C SER A 49 8.14 -2.17 9.61
N TYR A 50 8.89 -2.65 10.62
CA TYR A 50 10.24 -3.18 10.48
C TYR A 50 10.34 -4.39 9.54
N GLU A 51 9.23 -5.08 9.26
CA GLU A 51 9.22 -6.21 8.32
C GLU A 51 9.50 -5.72 6.90
N TRP A 52 8.97 -4.53 6.54
CA TRP A 52 8.97 -4.01 5.17
C TRP A 52 9.69 -2.67 4.98
N MET A 53 9.96 -1.95 6.06
CA MET A 53 10.64 -0.66 6.02
C MET A 53 11.90 -0.70 6.89
N LEU A 54 12.86 0.12 6.50
CA LEU A 54 14.02 0.44 7.31
C LEU A 54 13.73 1.63 8.23
N PRO A 55 14.52 1.83 9.30
CA PRO A 55 14.34 2.93 10.24
C PRO A 55 14.41 4.33 9.61
N ASP A 56 15.06 4.46 8.45
CA ASP A 56 15.16 5.72 7.69
C ASP A 56 13.91 6.03 6.83
N GLY A 57 12.91 5.14 6.84
CA GLY A 57 11.68 5.29 6.06
C GLY A 57 11.75 4.69 4.66
N ARG A 58 12.88 4.09 4.26
CA ARG A 58 12.99 3.38 2.98
C ARG A 58 12.20 2.07 3.03
N ILE A 59 11.44 1.78 1.98
CA ILE A 59 10.84 0.45 1.80
C ILE A 59 11.96 -0.50 1.35
N LYS A 60 12.04 -1.64 2.01
CA LYS A 60 13.01 -2.71 1.71
C LYS A 60 12.83 -3.23 0.29
N ASP A 61 13.95 -3.53 -0.35
CA ASP A 61 13.97 -4.27 -1.60
C ASP A 61 13.56 -5.73 -1.37
N ALA A 62 13.20 -6.43 -2.44
CA ALA A 62 12.72 -7.82 -2.36
C ALA A 62 13.70 -8.74 -1.61
N ALA A 63 15.00 -8.58 -1.80
CA ALA A 63 16.04 -9.37 -1.12
C ALA A 63 16.24 -8.99 0.37
N GLU A 64 15.82 -7.79 0.78
CA GLU A 64 15.91 -7.32 2.17
C GLU A 64 14.68 -7.72 3.00
N LEU A 65 13.59 -8.13 2.33
CA LEU A 65 12.39 -8.61 3.00
C LEU A 65 12.64 -9.95 3.71
N PRO A 66 12.01 -10.18 4.89
CA PRO A 66 11.97 -11.50 5.51
C PRO A 66 11.45 -12.56 4.53
N GLU A 67 11.99 -13.78 4.59
CA GLU A 67 11.64 -14.87 3.66
C GLU A 67 10.12 -15.10 3.52
N LYS A 68 9.36 -14.93 4.61
CA LYS A 68 7.89 -15.05 4.61
C LYS A 68 7.14 -13.95 3.84
N GLU A 69 7.76 -12.78 3.63
CA GLU A 69 7.16 -11.63 2.94
C GLU A 69 7.59 -11.55 1.47
N GLN A 70 8.75 -12.12 1.11
CA GLN A 70 9.23 -12.21 -0.28
C GLN A 70 8.20 -12.79 -1.26
N PRO A 71 7.54 -13.94 -1.01
CA PRO A 71 6.55 -14.48 -1.94
C PRO A 71 5.32 -13.56 -2.08
N LYS A 72 4.94 -12.84 -1.02
CA LYS A 72 3.82 -11.89 -1.07
C LYS A 72 4.15 -10.68 -1.96
N ARG A 73 5.39 -10.17 -1.87
CA ARG A 73 5.90 -9.15 -2.79
C ARG A 73 5.88 -9.68 -4.23
N ALA A 74 6.44 -10.86 -4.47
CA ALA A 74 6.50 -11.47 -5.79
C ALA A 74 5.12 -11.70 -6.43
N GLU A 75 4.11 -12.09 -5.63
CA GLU A 75 2.74 -12.25 -6.12
C GLU A 75 2.17 -10.92 -6.65
N VAL A 76 2.35 -9.82 -5.90
CA VAL A 76 1.89 -8.49 -6.32
C VAL A 76 2.64 -8.02 -7.55
N GLU A 77 3.97 -8.20 -7.59
CA GLU A 77 4.78 -7.90 -8.77
C GLU A 77 4.29 -8.68 -10.01
N GLY A 78 3.93 -9.96 -9.84
CA GLY A 78 3.34 -10.77 -10.90
C GLY A 78 1.98 -10.25 -11.40
N LYS A 79 1.12 -9.77 -10.49
CA LYS A 79 -0.15 -9.13 -10.86
C LYS A 79 0.07 -7.82 -11.61
N ILE A 80 1.02 -7.00 -11.17
CA ILE A 80 1.42 -5.77 -11.87
C ILE A 80 1.92 -6.08 -13.29
N ALA A 81 2.83 -7.04 -13.42
CA ALA A 81 3.43 -7.41 -14.71
C ALA A 81 2.41 -8.00 -15.69
N SER A 82 1.43 -8.76 -15.20
CA SER A 82 0.35 -9.35 -16.02
C SER A 82 -0.82 -8.39 -16.28
N GLY A 83 -0.86 -7.23 -15.61
CA GLY A 83 -2.00 -6.31 -15.65
C GLY A 83 -3.25 -6.86 -14.95
N ALA A 84 -3.10 -7.87 -14.09
CA ALA A 84 -4.20 -8.41 -13.29
C ALA A 84 -4.64 -7.41 -12.23
N ALA A 85 -5.95 -7.37 -11.97
CA ALA A 85 -6.51 -6.45 -10.99
C ALA A 85 -5.92 -6.67 -9.58
N LEU A 86 -5.78 -5.58 -8.83
CA LEU A 86 -5.29 -5.57 -7.46
C LEU A 86 -6.44 -5.31 -6.49
N GLU A 87 -6.48 -6.05 -5.39
CA GLU A 87 -7.41 -5.76 -4.30
C GLU A 87 -7.03 -4.44 -3.63
N MET A 88 -8.01 -3.57 -3.41
CA MET A 88 -7.81 -2.36 -2.63
C MET A 88 -7.31 -2.72 -1.22
N PRO A 89 -6.22 -2.10 -0.75
CA PRO A 89 -5.82 -2.23 0.64
C PRO A 89 -6.91 -1.72 1.59
N ILE A 90 -6.97 -2.31 2.79
CA ILE A 90 -7.86 -1.82 3.87
C ILE A 90 -6.99 -1.15 4.92
N LEU A 91 -7.22 0.14 5.13
CA LEU A 91 -6.50 0.96 6.09
C LEU A 91 -7.43 1.33 7.25
N GLY A 92 -6.89 1.43 8.46
CA GLY A 92 -7.60 1.89 9.64
C GLY A 92 -6.67 2.69 10.56
N ILE A 93 -7.20 3.06 11.73
CA ILE A 93 -6.40 3.66 12.80
C ILE A 93 -6.06 2.59 13.83
N GLY A 94 -4.78 2.43 14.11
CA GLY A 94 -4.25 1.53 15.13
C GLY A 94 -4.37 2.09 16.55
N LEU A 95 -4.00 1.27 17.53
CA LEU A 95 -4.07 1.62 18.95
C LEU A 95 -3.17 2.82 19.34
N MET A 96 -2.09 3.06 18.59
CA MET A 96 -1.16 4.17 18.83
C MET A 96 -1.47 5.39 17.96
N GLU A 97 -2.72 5.52 17.50
CA GLU A 97 -3.19 6.63 16.65
C GLU A 97 -2.42 6.77 15.32
N ASN A 98 -1.78 5.68 14.88
CA ASN A 98 -1.12 5.57 13.58
C ASN A 98 -2.00 4.86 12.56
N ILE A 99 -1.71 5.05 11.27
CA ILE A 99 -2.30 4.22 10.23
C ILE A 99 -1.87 2.77 10.42
N GLU A 100 -2.84 1.87 10.32
CA GLU A 100 -2.64 0.42 10.22
C GLU A 100 -3.15 -0.09 8.87
N ILE A 101 -2.49 -1.13 8.34
CA ILE A 101 -2.90 -1.79 7.11
C ILE A 101 -3.45 -3.17 7.47
N GLY A 102 -4.78 -3.26 7.58
CA GLY A 102 -5.46 -4.49 8.02
C GLY A 102 -5.45 -5.59 6.94
N SER A 103 -5.58 -5.21 5.66
CA SER A 103 -5.52 -6.12 4.52
C SER A 103 -4.81 -5.46 3.33
N GLY A 104 -4.18 -6.26 2.47
CA GLY A 104 -3.48 -5.75 1.28
C GLY A 104 -2.14 -5.05 1.57
N ARG A 105 -1.48 -5.36 2.70
CA ARG A 105 -0.17 -4.78 3.07
C ARG A 105 0.89 -4.95 1.98
N ALA A 106 1.00 -6.15 1.42
CA ALA A 106 1.92 -6.41 0.32
C ALA A 106 1.59 -5.56 -0.91
N THR A 107 0.31 -5.45 -1.27
CA THR A 107 -0.17 -4.60 -2.38
C THR A 107 0.24 -3.14 -2.16
N PHE A 108 -0.10 -2.59 -0.99
CA PHE A 108 0.19 -1.21 -0.64
C PHE A 108 1.69 -0.90 -0.72
N LEU A 109 2.52 -1.69 -0.03
CA LEU A 109 3.96 -1.43 0.08
C LEU A 109 4.72 -1.71 -1.22
N THR A 110 4.22 -2.63 -2.05
CA THR A 110 4.77 -2.90 -3.38
C THR A 110 4.56 -1.72 -4.32
N LEU A 111 3.31 -1.24 -4.41
CA LEU A 111 2.98 -0.06 -5.22
C LEU A 111 3.71 1.19 -4.71
N ALA A 112 3.80 1.37 -3.38
CA ALA A 112 4.56 2.45 -2.79
C ALA A 112 6.05 2.41 -3.17
N ALA A 113 6.67 1.23 -3.17
CA ALA A 113 8.05 1.03 -3.61
C ALA A 113 8.27 1.32 -5.11
N HIS A 114 7.22 1.12 -5.93
CA HIS A 114 7.19 1.55 -7.34
C HIS A 114 6.99 3.07 -7.51
N GLY A 115 6.94 3.83 -6.42
CA GLY A 115 6.82 5.29 -6.46
C GLY A 115 5.39 5.78 -6.63
N ILE A 116 4.38 4.92 -6.45
CA ILE A 116 2.97 5.35 -6.47
C ILE A 116 2.73 6.32 -5.31
N ARG A 117 2.26 7.52 -5.65
CA ARG A 117 2.04 8.61 -4.69
C ARG A 117 0.60 8.67 -4.17
N THR A 118 -0.34 8.10 -4.92
CA THR A 118 -1.76 8.07 -4.58
C THR A 118 -2.37 6.74 -5.02
N MET A 119 -3.22 6.14 -4.20
CA MET A 119 -3.95 4.91 -4.56
C MET A 119 -5.31 4.85 -3.85
N PRO A 120 -6.31 4.14 -4.43
CA PRO A 120 -7.57 3.88 -3.76
C PRO A 120 -7.38 2.83 -2.66
N VAL A 121 -8.03 3.07 -1.53
CA VAL A 121 -8.07 2.15 -0.39
C VAL A 121 -9.47 2.13 0.21
N HIS A 122 -9.79 1.07 0.94
CA HIS A 122 -10.94 1.05 1.82
C HIS A 122 -10.56 1.51 3.22
N ILE A 123 -11.44 2.29 3.84
CA ILE A 123 -11.35 2.65 5.26
C ILE A 123 -12.68 2.36 5.97
N PRO A 124 -12.70 1.99 7.25
CA PRO A 124 -13.93 1.99 8.04
C PRO A 124 -14.51 3.41 8.09
N LYS A 125 -15.82 3.55 7.85
CA LYS A 125 -16.51 4.86 7.94
C LYS A 125 -16.36 5.51 9.32
N SER A 126 -16.17 4.71 10.37
CA SER A 126 -15.90 5.20 11.71
C SER A 126 -14.57 5.96 11.83
N ASN A 127 -13.62 5.75 10.91
CA ASN A 127 -12.32 6.45 10.90
C ASN A 127 -12.27 7.63 9.91
N GLN A 128 -13.39 8.00 9.28
CA GLN A 128 -13.42 9.02 8.24
C GLN A 128 -12.82 10.35 8.70
N SER A 129 -13.02 10.74 9.95
CA SER A 129 -12.56 12.02 10.47
C SER A 129 -11.04 12.07 10.63
N GLU A 130 -10.45 10.97 11.08
CA GLU A 130 -9.03 10.76 11.30
C GLU A 130 -8.28 10.65 9.96
N PHE A 131 -8.94 10.07 8.94
CA PHE A 131 -8.34 9.91 7.62
C PHE A 131 -8.18 11.21 6.82
N LYS A 132 -8.84 12.32 7.22
CA LYS A 132 -8.76 13.61 6.51
C LYS A 132 -7.34 14.09 6.24
N ALA A 133 -6.40 13.84 7.15
CA ALA A 133 -5.00 14.22 6.98
C ALA A 133 -4.27 13.43 5.87
N PHE A 134 -4.76 12.22 5.58
CA PHE A 134 -4.14 11.23 4.70
C PHE A 134 -4.80 11.15 3.32
N ILE A 135 -5.96 11.77 3.12
CA ILE A 135 -6.60 11.85 1.80
C ILE A 135 -5.75 12.74 0.87
N ALA A 136 -5.54 12.28 -0.37
CA ALA A 136 -4.84 13.04 -1.39
C ALA A 136 -5.61 14.32 -1.71
N LYS A 137 -4.93 15.47 -1.70
CA LYS A 137 -5.51 16.71 -2.21
C LYS A 137 -5.48 16.63 -3.73
N VAL A 138 -6.66 16.73 -4.34
CA VAL A 138 -6.84 16.89 -5.79
C VAL A 138 -6.51 18.32 -6.17
#